data_AF-A0A6I5EUZ2-F1
#
_entry.id   AF-A0A6I5EUZ2-F1
#
_cell.length_a   1.000
_cell.length_b   1.000
_cell.length_c   1.000
_cell.angle_alpha   90.00
_cell.angle_beta   90.00
_cell.angle_gamma   90.00
#
_symmetry.space_group_name_H-M   'P 1'
#
loop_
_entity.id
_entity.type
_entity.pdbx_description
1 polymer ?
#
loop_
_entity_poly.entity_id
_entity_poly.type
_entity_poly.pdbx_seq_one_letter_code
_entity_poly.pdbx_strand_id
1 'polypeptide(L)'
;MNSPAPEDTVHPIPPRTLTVAYTGGEERRGPITMGQANMIRCILRDDPTHINIHDVWPVPGGASAEAVTDALRTLAVRHEGLRTTFPHPPGTAPVDQVVAAEGTFTVTVLDHAELPGEPAEYAESVARAARAGRFALEREFPVRITLLTVAGQPAYLALAFSHAVADGSAMAILREEFTELLAGKELPDLASLPPVDLAAVEASPAGLRKSEASLRYWERIIRTGPQEMFAEPRGRRPGTDEEARQLTLRSRRGGRALAGAARRTGHPEATVLMAAWCALVAHRAGQDSCVTAVPSANRFHPRVARSVTTTSQDALLHLDVRVETFDALVARTWGAVLNAYRHSQFDSVRLWEMIGQVTAERGSHFGRDVVFNDVSALPAPLLGTDAQEGDGAEHELVWGPPQALPTRLLAFTYRTAPQLHISLWAAPSLFAPEEAEGFLSGLVLLLEASAAGDVPMGTLTEVTAVRPAERGPDWLRLDGCWVSPDAVRETLGRAVGGLPVHVTGEPGPGGTEAADGTQTTDGGKGPADGTDGTGATDGTDGTAGGAPGTEPCLTAYIARGETPLTPEEAHRALTALIPAAGSGVLAPRRYVLVTDPPAGPDRSDAWRRLKTIDEGTGRGRQV
;
A
#
# COMPACT_ATOMS: atom_id res chain seq x y z
N MET A 1 -51.32 7.97 8.95
CA MET A 1 -50.75 9.22 8.45
C MET A 1 -49.85 8.85 7.28
N ASN A 2 -50.29 9.16 6.07
CA ASN A 2 -49.51 8.96 4.84
C ASN A 2 -48.31 9.90 4.88
N SER A 3 -47.09 9.34 4.88
CA SER A 3 -45.91 10.10 4.46
C SER A 3 -45.97 10.30 2.95
N PRO A 4 -45.70 11.49 2.41
CA PRO A 4 -45.63 11.70 0.98
C PRO A 4 -44.39 10.96 0.42
N ALA A 5 -44.56 10.34 -0.75
CA ALA A 5 -43.46 9.83 -1.53
C ALA A 5 -42.55 10.99 -1.98
N PRO A 6 -41.23 10.79 -2.14
CA PRO A 6 -40.39 11.78 -2.77
C PRO A 6 -40.78 11.89 -4.25
N GLU A 7 -41.38 13.02 -4.64
CA GLU A 7 -41.60 13.41 -6.03
C GLU A 7 -40.28 13.88 -6.68
N ASP A 8 -40.15 13.58 -7.97
CA ASP A 8 -39.11 13.96 -8.93
C ASP A 8 -37.76 13.23 -8.91
N THR A 9 -37.78 11.91 -9.09
CA THR A 9 -36.69 11.24 -9.82
C THR A 9 -36.86 11.49 -11.32
N VAL A 10 -36.13 12.48 -11.86
CA VAL A 10 -35.99 12.68 -13.32
C VAL A 10 -35.39 11.40 -13.91
N HIS A 11 -36.21 10.58 -14.56
CA HIS A 11 -35.74 9.39 -15.24
C HIS A 11 -35.07 9.80 -16.56
N PRO A 12 -33.86 9.28 -16.88
CA PRO A 12 -33.26 9.50 -18.19
C PRO A 12 -34.22 9.07 -19.29
N ILE A 13 -34.20 9.78 -20.42
CA ILE A 13 -34.70 9.24 -21.68
C ILE A 13 -34.00 7.89 -21.90
N PRO A 14 -34.70 6.84 -22.38
CA PRO A 14 -34.12 5.51 -22.50
C PRO A 14 -32.72 5.54 -23.11
N PRO A 15 -31.74 4.85 -22.49
CA PRO A 15 -30.35 4.94 -22.90
C PRO A 15 -30.21 4.53 -24.35
N ARG A 16 -29.48 5.33 -25.13
CA ARG A 16 -29.10 4.98 -26.50
C ARG A 16 -27.62 4.64 -26.55
N THR A 17 -27.27 3.80 -27.51
CA THR A 17 -25.90 3.30 -27.66
C THR A 17 -25.33 3.75 -28.98
N LEU A 18 -24.17 4.41 -28.94
CA LEU A 18 -23.38 4.77 -30.12
C LEU A 18 -22.23 3.79 -30.28
N THR A 19 -22.10 3.18 -31.45
CA THR A 19 -20.94 2.36 -31.80
C THR A 19 -19.97 3.20 -32.62
N VAL A 20 -18.76 3.39 -32.09
CA VAL A 20 -17.71 4.19 -32.72
C VAL A 20 -16.65 3.24 -33.28
N ALA A 21 -16.47 3.26 -34.60
CA ALA A 21 -15.37 2.56 -35.26
C ALA A 21 -14.11 3.42 -35.25
N TYR A 22 -12.94 2.77 -35.15
CA TYR A 22 -11.64 3.39 -35.36
C TYR A 22 -10.81 2.52 -36.31
N THR A 23 -10.00 3.17 -37.14
CA THR A 23 -9.05 2.55 -38.07
C THR A 23 -7.76 3.39 -38.09
N GLY A 24 -6.66 2.82 -38.59
CA GLY A 24 -5.39 3.54 -38.76
C GLY A 24 -4.37 3.36 -37.63
N GLY A 25 -4.57 2.40 -36.73
CA GLY A 25 -3.52 1.93 -35.83
C GLY A 25 -2.64 0.87 -36.49
N GLU A 26 -1.50 0.56 -35.86
CA GLU A 26 -0.68 -0.60 -36.21
C GLU A 26 -1.08 -1.82 -35.37
N GLU A 27 -1.14 -3.00 -36.00
CA GLU A 27 -1.32 -4.26 -35.29
C GLU A 27 0.03 -4.71 -34.74
N ARG A 28 0.10 -4.92 -33.43
CA ARG A 28 1.34 -5.32 -32.74
C ARG A 28 1.06 -6.37 -31.68
N ARG A 29 2.07 -7.19 -31.39
CA ARG A 29 2.04 -8.19 -30.31
C ARG A 29 3.38 -8.22 -29.61
N GLY A 30 3.36 -8.36 -28.30
CA GLY A 30 4.58 -8.52 -27.50
C GLY A 30 4.28 -8.99 -26.09
N PRO A 31 5.32 -9.16 -25.25
CA PRO A 31 5.13 -9.47 -23.84
C PRO A 31 4.43 -8.32 -23.13
N ILE A 32 3.74 -8.60 -22.03
CA ILE A 32 3.22 -7.56 -21.14
C ILE A 32 4.34 -6.79 -20.43
N THR A 33 4.08 -5.53 -20.05
CA THR A 33 4.98 -4.75 -19.20
C THR A 33 4.94 -5.22 -17.75
N MET A 34 5.94 -4.87 -16.95
CA MET A 34 5.97 -5.13 -15.50
C MET A 34 4.76 -4.52 -14.77
N GLY A 35 4.34 -3.31 -15.17
CA GLY A 35 3.14 -2.65 -14.65
C GLY A 35 1.84 -3.37 -15.01
N GLN A 36 1.71 -3.80 -16.27
CA GLN A 36 0.59 -4.64 -16.73
C GLN A 36 0.52 -5.95 -15.94
N ALA A 37 1.64 -6.68 -15.82
CA ALA A 37 1.71 -7.93 -15.06
C ALA A 37 1.26 -7.75 -13.60
N ASN A 38 1.69 -6.67 -12.94
CA ASN A 38 1.29 -6.34 -11.58
C ASN A 38 -0.23 -6.13 -11.45
N MET A 39 -0.82 -5.29 -12.30
CA MET A 39 -2.26 -4.99 -12.21
C MET A 39 -3.14 -6.13 -12.71
N ILE A 40 -2.74 -6.87 -13.74
CA ILE A 40 -3.48 -8.06 -14.20
C ILE A 40 -3.61 -9.09 -13.08
N ARG A 41 -2.55 -9.33 -12.30
CA ARG A 41 -2.62 -10.22 -11.13
C ARG A 41 -3.68 -9.76 -10.13
N CYS A 42 -3.75 -8.46 -9.84
CA CYS A 42 -4.79 -7.87 -8.99
C CYS A 42 -6.18 -8.02 -9.62
N ILE A 43 -6.34 -7.72 -10.92
CA ILE A 43 -7.59 -7.85 -11.67
C ILE A 43 -8.12 -9.29 -11.66
N LEU A 44 -7.26 -10.30 -11.67
CA LEU A 44 -7.69 -11.70 -11.67
C LEU A 44 -8.08 -12.21 -10.27
N ARG A 45 -7.51 -11.63 -9.20
CA ARG A 45 -7.67 -12.12 -7.82
C ARG A 45 -8.67 -11.31 -7.00
N ASP A 46 -8.59 -9.99 -7.09
CA ASP A 46 -9.24 -9.06 -6.17
C ASP A 46 -10.64 -8.65 -6.70
N ASP A 47 -11.48 -8.03 -5.87
CA ASP A 47 -12.78 -7.54 -6.31
C ASP A 47 -12.61 -6.44 -7.40
N PRO A 48 -13.34 -6.51 -8.54
CA PRO A 48 -13.18 -5.54 -9.63
C PRO A 48 -13.46 -4.09 -9.20
N THR A 49 -14.34 -3.89 -8.21
CA THR A 49 -14.63 -2.54 -7.70
C THR A 49 -13.44 -1.92 -6.99
N HIS A 50 -12.39 -2.67 -6.63
CA HIS A 50 -11.18 -2.10 -6.02
C HIS A 50 -10.05 -1.86 -7.02
N ILE A 51 -10.11 -2.52 -8.18
CA ILE A 51 -9.01 -2.52 -9.14
C ILE A 51 -9.35 -1.70 -10.38
N ASN A 52 -10.58 -1.75 -10.88
CA ASN A 52 -10.99 -0.88 -11.97
C ASN A 52 -10.99 0.58 -11.47
N ILE A 53 -10.36 1.45 -12.26
CA ILE A 53 -10.28 2.88 -11.98
C ILE A 53 -11.30 3.61 -12.84
N HIS A 54 -11.79 4.74 -12.38
CA HIS A 54 -12.84 5.48 -13.06
C HIS A 54 -12.53 6.97 -13.05
N ASP A 55 -13.15 7.70 -13.98
CA ASP A 55 -12.96 9.13 -14.11
C ASP A 55 -14.21 9.87 -14.60
N VAL A 56 -14.27 11.17 -14.33
CA VAL A 56 -15.27 12.07 -14.90
C VAL A 56 -14.60 13.24 -15.62
N TRP A 57 -14.89 13.38 -16.91
CA TRP A 57 -14.40 14.49 -17.74
C TRP A 57 -15.55 15.45 -18.03
N PRO A 58 -15.49 16.71 -17.54
CA PRO A 58 -16.39 17.75 -17.99
C PRO A 58 -16.23 17.97 -19.50
N VAL A 59 -17.35 18.13 -20.20
CA VAL A 59 -17.35 18.47 -21.62
C VAL A 59 -17.59 19.97 -21.77
N PRO A 60 -16.70 20.72 -22.45
CA PRO A 60 -16.90 22.14 -22.69
C PRO A 60 -18.25 22.43 -23.38
N GLY A 61 -18.95 23.46 -22.91
CA GLY A 61 -20.21 23.88 -23.51
C GLY A 61 -20.07 24.20 -25.00
N GLY A 62 -21.01 23.72 -25.80
CA GLY A 62 -21.01 23.89 -27.26
C GLY A 62 -20.32 22.77 -28.05
N ALA A 63 -19.66 21.82 -27.38
CA ALA A 63 -19.17 20.61 -28.04
C ALA A 63 -20.36 19.69 -28.43
N SER A 64 -20.38 19.21 -29.67
CA SER A 64 -21.40 18.25 -30.12
C SER A 64 -21.04 16.81 -29.71
N ALA A 65 -22.03 15.91 -29.72
CA ALA A 65 -21.79 14.49 -29.45
C ALA A 65 -20.82 13.89 -30.47
N GLU A 66 -20.86 14.33 -31.73
CA GLU A 66 -19.93 13.94 -32.79
C GLU A 66 -18.51 14.35 -32.43
N ALA A 67 -18.28 15.61 -32.02
CA ALA A 67 -16.96 16.08 -31.60
C ALA A 67 -16.39 15.27 -30.43
N VAL A 68 -17.24 14.91 -29.46
CA VAL A 68 -16.86 14.02 -28.35
C VAL A 68 -16.46 12.63 -28.86
N THR A 69 -17.26 12.02 -29.72
CA THR A 69 -16.94 10.69 -30.27
C THR A 69 -15.71 10.70 -31.18
N ASP A 70 -15.47 11.80 -31.89
CA ASP A 70 -14.31 11.99 -32.76
C ASP A 70 -13.02 12.18 -31.94
N ALA A 71 -13.09 12.92 -30.83
CA ALA A 71 -11.99 13.05 -29.88
C ALA A 71 -11.63 11.69 -29.26
N LEU A 72 -12.64 10.92 -28.79
CA LEU A 72 -12.43 9.57 -28.25
C LEU A 72 -11.82 8.61 -29.29
N ARG A 73 -12.29 8.67 -30.55
CA ARG A 73 -11.72 7.89 -31.65
C ARG A 73 -10.25 8.24 -31.88
N THR A 74 -9.93 9.54 -31.89
CA THR A 74 -8.57 10.04 -32.08
C THR A 74 -7.64 9.53 -30.98
N LEU A 75 -8.09 9.58 -29.72
CA LEU A 75 -7.32 9.04 -28.59
C LEU A 75 -7.11 7.52 -28.72
N ALA A 76 -8.12 6.76 -29.12
CA ALA A 76 -8.00 5.32 -29.31
C ALA A 76 -6.97 4.97 -30.39
N VAL A 77 -6.98 5.67 -31.53
CA VAL A 77 -5.98 5.45 -32.60
C VAL A 77 -4.58 5.82 -32.12
N ARG A 78 -4.45 7.00 -31.49
CA ARG A 78 -3.19 7.60 -31.03
C ARG A 78 -2.49 6.78 -29.94
N HIS A 79 -3.26 6.25 -28.97
CA HIS A 79 -2.71 5.55 -27.81
C HIS A 79 -2.98 4.05 -27.90
N GLU A 80 -1.94 3.27 -28.18
CA GLU A 80 -2.04 1.82 -28.29
C GLU A 80 -2.61 1.12 -27.05
N GLY A 81 -2.38 1.67 -25.84
CA GLY A 81 -2.96 1.12 -24.61
C GLY A 81 -4.48 0.98 -24.68
N LEU A 82 -5.17 1.92 -25.34
CA LEU A 82 -6.63 1.88 -25.52
C LEU A 82 -7.09 0.81 -26.53
N ARG A 83 -6.18 0.31 -27.37
CA ARG A 83 -6.44 -0.77 -28.34
C ARG A 83 -5.80 -2.09 -27.92
N THR A 84 -5.31 -2.17 -26.68
CA THR A 84 -4.61 -3.34 -26.15
C THR A 84 -5.57 -4.29 -25.45
N THR A 85 -5.50 -5.57 -25.82
CA THR A 85 -6.12 -6.70 -25.11
C THR A 85 -5.04 -7.70 -24.67
N PHE A 86 -5.42 -8.64 -23.82
CA PHE A 86 -4.53 -9.66 -23.24
C PHE A 86 -5.10 -11.08 -23.46
N PRO A 87 -5.08 -11.61 -24.68
CA PRO A 87 -5.59 -12.95 -24.97
C PRO A 87 -4.84 -14.03 -24.19
N HIS A 88 -5.57 -14.89 -23.48
CA HIS A 88 -5.00 -16.00 -22.71
C HIS A 88 -5.98 -17.18 -22.62
N PRO A 89 -5.49 -18.42 -22.49
CA PRO A 89 -6.35 -19.57 -22.21
C PRO A 89 -7.14 -19.41 -20.90
N PRO A 90 -8.39 -19.90 -20.83
CA PRO A 90 -9.17 -19.88 -19.59
C PRO A 90 -8.40 -20.48 -18.41
N GLY A 91 -8.38 -19.76 -17.28
CA GLY A 91 -7.71 -20.20 -16.05
C GLY A 91 -6.20 -19.93 -15.99
N THR A 92 -5.63 -19.25 -16.99
CA THR A 92 -4.21 -18.83 -16.98
C THR A 92 -4.09 -17.31 -16.86
N ALA A 93 -2.94 -16.81 -16.41
CA ALA A 93 -2.65 -15.37 -16.49
C ALA A 93 -2.08 -15.04 -17.87
N PRO A 94 -2.45 -13.89 -18.49
CA PRO A 94 -1.85 -13.48 -19.75
C PRO A 94 -0.38 -13.15 -19.56
N VAL A 95 0.42 -13.48 -20.57
CA VAL A 95 1.85 -13.17 -20.66
C VAL A 95 2.17 -12.26 -21.85
N ASP A 96 1.23 -12.14 -22.78
CA ASP A 96 1.31 -11.30 -23.97
C ASP A 96 0.20 -10.26 -23.99
N GLN A 97 0.47 -9.16 -24.69
CA GLN A 97 -0.47 -8.13 -25.07
C GLN A 97 -0.61 -8.09 -26.60
N VAL A 98 -1.81 -7.78 -27.08
CA VAL A 98 -2.15 -7.63 -28.49
C VAL A 98 -2.78 -6.28 -28.71
N VAL A 99 -2.24 -5.52 -29.66
CA VAL A 99 -2.70 -4.19 -30.05
C VAL A 99 -3.41 -4.30 -31.40
N ALA A 100 -4.68 -3.93 -31.46
CA ALA A 100 -5.48 -4.04 -32.69
C ALA A 100 -5.30 -2.81 -33.60
N ALA A 101 -5.11 -3.00 -34.91
CA ALA A 101 -5.01 -1.90 -35.88
C ALA A 101 -6.34 -1.11 -36.06
N GLU A 102 -7.46 -1.80 -35.88
CA GLU A 102 -8.82 -1.27 -36.04
C GLU A 102 -9.78 -1.98 -35.09
N GLY A 103 -10.96 -1.40 -34.89
CA GLY A 103 -11.98 -1.99 -34.04
C GLY A 103 -13.15 -1.06 -33.78
N THR A 104 -13.97 -1.42 -32.80
CA THR A 104 -15.09 -0.60 -32.35
C THR A 104 -15.10 -0.49 -30.83
N PHE A 105 -15.65 0.61 -30.33
CA PHE A 105 -16.03 0.77 -28.94
C PHE A 105 -17.42 1.38 -28.83
N THR A 106 -17.99 1.30 -27.64
CA THR A 106 -19.37 1.69 -27.40
C THR A 106 -19.42 2.89 -26.46
N VAL A 107 -20.27 3.87 -26.79
CA VAL A 107 -20.60 5.00 -25.92
C VAL A 107 -22.09 4.90 -25.56
N THR A 108 -22.37 4.68 -24.28
CA THR A 108 -23.74 4.78 -23.76
C THR A 108 -24.09 6.25 -23.56
N VAL A 109 -25.19 6.72 -24.14
CA VAL A 109 -25.65 8.10 -23.99
C VAL A 109 -26.87 8.11 -23.07
N LEU A 110 -26.75 8.84 -21.96
CA LEU A 110 -27.84 9.12 -21.03
C LEU A 110 -28.27 10.57 -21.21
N ASP A 111 -29.43 10.76 -21.83
CA ASP A 111 -29.98 12.10 -22.05
C ASP A 111 -30.98 12.47 -20.97
N HIS A 112 -30.77 13.65 -20.40
CA HIS A 112 -31.53 14.19 -19.29
C HIS A 112 -32.18 15.50 -19.69
N ALA A 113 -33.37 15.78 -19.16
CA ALA A 113 -33.95 17.11 -19.24
C ALA A 113 -33.15 18.10 -18.38
N GLU A 114 -32.70 17.63 -17.20
CA GLU A 114 -31.83 18.31 -16.26
C GLU A 114 -31.03 17.25 -15.49
N LEU A 115 -29.77 17.51 -15.15
CA LEU A 115 -28.96 16.56 -14.39
C LEU A 115 -29.40 16.54 -12.92
N PRO A 116 -29.53 15.36 -12.28
CA PRO A 116 -29.90 15.26 -10.88
C PRO A 116 -28.87 15.88 -9.94
N GLY A 117 -29.35 16.53 -8.87
CA GLY A 117 -28.54 16.97 -7.73
C GLY A 117 -27.36 17.85 -8.14
N GLU A 118 -26.16 17.53 -7.62
CA GLU A 118 -24.91 18.09 -8.12
C GLU A 118 -24.43 17.32 -9.37
N PRO A 119 -24.39 17.94 -10.56
CA PRO A 119 -24.11 17.23 -11.82
C PRO A 119 -22.80 16.43 -11.84
N ALA A 120 -21.75 16.97 -11.20
CA ALA A 120 -20.45 16.30 -11.10
C ALA A 120 -20.52 15.06 -10.19
N GLU A 121 -21.22 15.14 -9.05
CA GLU A 121 -21.41 13.99 -8.15
C GLU A 121 -22.26 12.90 -8.80
N TYR A 122 -23.29 13.29 -9.57
CA TYR A 122 -24.07 12.35 -10.35
C TYR A 122 -23.20 11.65 -11.40
N ALA A 123 -22.40 12.39 -12.17
CA ALA A 123 -21.46 11.81 -13.13
C ALA A 123 -20.46 10.85 -12.47
N GLU A 124 -19.96 11.21 -11.29
CA GLU A 124 -19.06 10.38 -10.47
C GLU A 124 -19.75 9.08 -10.04
N SER A 125 -21.03 9.14 -9.65
CA SER A 125 -21.82 7.96 -9.33
C SER A 125 -21.98 7.02 -10.53
N VAL A 126 -22.16 7.56 -11.74
CA VAL A 126 -22.26 6.79 -12.99
C VAL A 126 -20.92 6.15 -13.34
N ALA A 127 -19.81 6.88 -13.23
CA ALA A 127 -18.46 6.36 -13.49
C ALA A 127 -18.09 5.23 -12.51
N ARG A 128 -18.39 5.44 -11.22
CA ARG A 128 -18.21 4.42 -10.17
C ARG A 128 -19.07 3.18 -10.41
N ALA A 129 -20.32 3.33 -10.87
CA ALA A 129 -21.15 2.19 -11.24
C ALA A 129 -20.59 1.43 -12.45
N ALA A 130 -20.03 2.13 -13.44
CA ALA A 130 -19.44 1.51 -14.64
C ALA A 130 -18.18 0.66 -14.33
N ARG A 131 -17.50 0.94 -13.21
CA ARG A 131 -16.36 0.16 -12.73
C ARG A 131 -16.77 -1.20 -12.15
N ALA A 132 -18.06 -1.43 -11.89
CA ALA A 132 -18.55 -2.70 -11.38
C ALA A 132 -18.35 -3.83 -12.40
N GLY A 133 -17.93 -5.00 -11.91
CA GLY A 133 -17.69 -6.17 -12.75
C GLY A 133 -16.32 -6.17 -13.45
N ARG A 134 -15.80 -7.37 -13.74
CA ARG A 134 -14.49 -7.54 -14.37
C ARG A 134 -14.53 -7.14 -15.85
N PHE A 135 -13.42 -6.60 -16.36
CA PHE A 135 -13.18 -6.50 -17.80
C PHE A 135 -12.76 -7.85 -18.35
N ALA A 136 -13.31 -8.25 -19.50
CA ALA A 136 -12.83 -9.42 -20.25
C ALA A 136 -11.54 -9.04 -20.99
N LEU A 137 -10.41 -9.12 -20.28
CA LEU A 137 -9.08 -8.69 -20.74
C LEU A 137 -8.71 -9.21 -22.14
N GLU A 138 -9.19 -10.40 -22.50
CA GLU A 138 -8.92 -11.08 -23.76
C GLU A 138 -9.60 -10.46 -24.99
N ARG A 139 -10.64 -9.63 -24.82
CA ARG A 139 -11.44 -9.11 -25.96
C ARG A 139 -12.17 -7.79 -25.75
N GLU A 140 -12.44 -7.38 -24.51
CA GLU A 140 -13.23 -6.17 -24.22
C GLU A 140 -12.41 -4.91 -24.48
N PHE A 141 -13.03 -3.89 -25.07
CA PHE A 141 -12.41 -2.57 -25.15
C PHE A 141 -12.17 -2.05 -23.73
N PRO A 142 -10.95 -1.60 -23.38
CA PRO A 142 -10.55 -1.46 -21.98
C PRO A 142 -11.11 -0.21 -21.29
N VAL A 143 -12.10 0.46 -21.89
CA VAL A 143 -12.80 1.62 -21.34
C VAL A 143 -14.30 1.47 -21.54
N ARG A 144 -15.07 1.63 -20.46
CA ARG A 144 -16.53 1.76 -20.51
C ARG A 144 -16.87 3.24 -20.48
N ILE A 145 -17.65 3.69 -21.45
CA ILE A 145 -17.86 5.13 -21.71
C ILE A 145 -19.35 5.45 -21.64
N THR A 146 -19.70 6.38 -20.74
CA THR A 146 -21.05 6.93 -20.63
C THR A 146 -21.01 8.44 -20.85
N LEU A 147 -21.67 8.92 -21.90
CA LEU A 147 -21.87 10.34 -22.19
C LEU A 147 -23.17 10.82 -21.56
N LEU A 148 -23.07 11.75 -20.62
CA LEU A 148 -24.22 12.43 -20.02
C LEU A 148 -24.53 13.67 -20.84
N THR A 149 -25.78 13.78 -21.29
CA THR A 149 -26.27 14.94 -22.05
C THR A 149 -27.44 15.61 -21.35
N VAL A 150 -27.58 16.92 -21.57
CA VAL A 150 -28.73 17.72 -21.14
C VAL A 150 -29.41 18.28 -22.38
N ALA A 151 -30.65 17.87 -22.64
CA ALA A 151 -31.39 18.21 -23.86
C ALA A 151 -30.56 17.97 -25.14
N GLY A 152 -29.86 16.83 -25.20
CA GLY A 152 -28.97 16.45 -26.30
C GLY A 152 -27.59 17.12 -26.33
N GLN A 153 -27.29 18.05 -25.42
CA GLN A 153 -25.96 18.69 -25.33
C GLN A 153 -25.05 17.93 -24.36
N PRO A 154 -23.85 17.49 -24.78
CA PRO A 154 -22.82 16.92 -23.89
C PRO A 154 -22.51 17.78 -22.66
N ALA A 155 -22.48 17.14 -21.49
CA ALA A 155 -22.10 17.79 -20.23
C ALA A 155 -20.91 17.08 -19.56
N TYR A 156 -20.95 15.74 -19.50
CA TYR A 156 -19.89 14.95 -18.84
C TYR A 156 -19.65 13.62 -19.56
N LEU A 157 -18.41 13.16 -19.57
CA LEU A 157 -18.07 11.75 -19.79
C LEU A 157 -17.79 11.07 -18.45
N ALA A 158 -18.56 10.04 -18.13
CA ALA A 158 -18.29 9.11 -17.04
C ALA A 158 -17.60 7.87 -17.61
N LEU A 159 -16.41 7.57 -17.10
CA LEU A 159 -15.49 6.58 -17.67
C LEU A 159 -15.09 5.55 -16.62
N ALA A 160 -14.98 4.28 -17.00
CA ALA A 160 -14.29 3.27 -16.21
C ALA A 160 -13.23 2.58 -17.07
N PHE A 161 -12.03 2.42 -16.55
CA PHE A 161 -10.87 1.86 -17.24
C PHE A 161 -10.47 0.52 -16.61
N SER A 162 -10.05 -0.42 -17.45
CA SER A 162 -9.26 -1.54 -17.00
C SER A 162 -7.89 -1.03 -16.56
N HIS A 163 -7.55 -1.26 -15.29
CA HIS A 163 -6.25 -0.86 -14.73
C HIS A 163 -5.07 -1.65 -15.34
N ALA A 164 -5.32 -2.59 -16.26
CA ALA A 164 -4.28 -3.21 -17.08
C ALA A 164 -3.73 -2.26 -18.16
N VAL A 165 -4.51 -1.26 -18.63
CA VAL A 165 -4.07 -0.37 -19.73
C VAL A 165 -3.95 1.09 -19.34
N ALA A 166 -4.39 1.46 -18.15
CA ALA A 166 -4.31 2.81 -17.66
C ALA A 166 -4.05 2.82 -16.15
N ASP A 167 -3.28 3.80 -15.71
CA ASP A 167 -3.15 4.23 -14.32
C ASP A 167 -3.58 5.71 -14.22
N GLY A 168 -3.55 6.29 -13.01
CA GLY A 168 -4.00 7.68 -12.82
C GLY A 168 -3.25 8.71 -13.68
N SER A 169 -1.96 8.48 -13.97
CA SER A 169 -1.20 9.34 -14.89
C SER A 169 -1.64 9.16 -16.34
N ALA A 170 -1.93 7.94 -16.79
CA ALA A 170 -2.49 7.70 -18.11
C ALA A 170 -3.85 8.39 -18.30
N MET A 171 -4.74 8.33 -17.29
CA MET A 171 -6.02 9.04 -17.31
C MET A 171 -5.84 10.57 -17.38
N ALA A 172 -4.83 11.11 -16.68
CA ALA A 172 -4.49 12.54 -16.75
C ALA A 172 -4.13 12.98 -18.17
N ILE A 173 -3.26 12.21 -18.83
CA ILE A 173 -2.83 12.44 -20.22
C ILE A 173 -4.02 12.39 -21.16
N LEU A 174 -4.87 11.35 -21.02
CA LEU A 174 -6.04 11.18 -21.89
C LEU A 174 -7.05 12.32 -21.72
N ARG A 175 -7.28 12.78 -20.50
CA ARG A 175 -8.17 13.91 -20.21
C ARG A 175 -7.63 15.22 -20.79
N GLU A 176 -6.34 15.48 -20.62
CA GLU A 176 -5.67 16.66 -21.18
C GLU A 176 -5.86 16.68 -22.70
N GLU A 177 -5.48 15.60 -23.38
CA GLU A 177 -5.57 15.50 -24.84
C GLU A 177 -7.03 15.52 -25.34
N PHE A 178 -7.96 14.91 -24.61
CA PHE A 178 -9.40 15.02 -24.90
C PHE A 178 -9.87 16.48 -24.90
N THR A 179 -9.48 17.23 -23.87
CA THR A 179 -9.85 18.65 -23.73
C THR A 179 -9.25 19.50 -24.85
N GLU A 180 -8.00 19.22 -25.24
CA GLU A 180 -7.35 19.90 -26.35
C GLU A 180 -8.00 19.62 -27.71
N LEU A 181 -8.38 18.37 -27.95
CA LEU A 181 -9.11 17.97 -29.16
C LEU A 181 -10.47 18.67 -29.26
N LEU A 182 -11.21 18.75 -28.15
CA LEU A 182 -12.49 19.48 -28.12
C LEU A 182 -12.32 21.00 -28.32
N ALA A 183 -11.15 21.55 -27.97
CA ALA A 183 -10.79 22.93 -28.26
C ALA A 183 -10.31 23.14 -29.71
N GLY A 184 -10.33 22.10 -30.55
CA GLY A 184 -9.89 22.15 -31.95
C GLY A 184 -8.38 22.26 -32.13
N LYS A 185 -7.59 21.89 -31.11
CA LYS A 185 -6.12 21.91 -31.19
C LYS A 185 -5.60 20.64 -31.84
N GLU A 186 -4.48 20.78 -32.56
CA GLU A 186 -3.68 19.63 -32.98
C GLU A 186 -2.81 19.15 -31.83
N LEU A 187 -2.82 17.84 -31.58
CA LEU A 187 -1.97 17.23 -30.57
C LEU A 187 -0.53 17.08 -31.10
N PRO A 188 0.50 17.30 -30.28
CA PRO A 188 1.89 17.10 -30.71
C PRO A 188 2.17 15.62 -31.04
N ASP A 189 3.24 15.33 -31.77
CA ASP A 189 3.65 13.95 -32.03
C ASP A 189 3.92 13.18 -30.73
N LEU A 190 3.49 11.91 -30.69
CA LEU A 190 3.67 11.07 -29.51
C LEU A 190 5.10 10.53 -29.45
N ALA A 191 5.95 11.19 -28.65
CA ALA A 191 7.36 10.79 -28.45
C ALA A 191 7.56 9.74 -27.34
N SER A 192 6.50 9.36 -26.63
CA SER A 192 6.57 8.37 -25.54
C SER A 192 6.45 6.95 -26.06
N LEU A 193 7.06 6.00 -25.35
CA LEU A 193 7.05 4.60 -25.70
C LEU A 193 5.65 4.02 -25.55
N PRO A 194 5.07 3.44 -26.62
CA PRO A 194 3.88 2.62 -26.52
C PRO A 194 4.18 1.32 -25.73
N PRO A 195 3.15 0.62 -25.23
CA PRO A 195 3.33 -0.46 -24.25
C PRO A 195 4.15 -1.65 -24.75
N VAL A 196 4.08 -2.02 -26.04
CA VAL A 196 4.90 -3.11 -26.61
C VAL A 196 6.39 -2.76 -26.59
N ASP A 197 6.74 -1.51 -26.94
CA ASP A 197 8.13 -1.05 -26.95
C ASP A 197 8.67 -0.85 -25.54
N LEU A 198 7.81 -0.42 -24.60
CA LEU A 198 8.15 -0.37 -23.18
C LEU A 198 8.50 -1.77 -22.65
N ALA A 199 7.69 -2.79 -22.97
CA ALA A 199 7.96 -4.16 -22.56
C ALA A 199 9.31 -4.68 -23.11
N ALA A 200 9.67 -4.31 -24.35
CA ALA A 200 10.98 -4.63 -24.92
C ALA A 200 12.15 -3.94 -24.16
N VAL A 201 11.96 -2.69 -23.71
CA VAL A 201 12.95 -1.99 -22.87
C VAL A 201 13.09 -2.67 -21.50
N GLU A 202 11.99 -3.07 -20.89
CA GLU A 202 11.97 -3.77 -19.60
C GLU A 202 12.62 -5.17 -19.68
N ALA A 203 12.44 -5.87 -20.80
CA ALA A 203 13.07 -7.17 -21.08
C ALA A 203 14.56 -7.07 -21.49
N SER A 204 15.08 -5.86 -21.74
CA SER A 204 16.49 -5.66 -22.07
C SER A 204 17.40 -6.03 -20.88
N PRO A 205 18.70 -6.31 -21.10
CA PRO A 205 19.63 -6.56 -20.00
C PRO A 205 19.68 -5.44 -18.95
N ALA A 206 19.45 -4.18 -19.35
CA ALA A 206 19.39 -3.05 -18.43
C ALA A 206 18.11 -3.05 -17.59
N GLY A 207 16.96 -3.34 -18.22
CA GLY A 207 15.67 -3.47 -17.53
C GLY A 207 15.65 -4.61 -16.53
N LEU A 208 16.17 -5.78 -16.91
CA LEU A 208 16.31 -6.95 -16.03
C LEU A 208 17.24 -6.66 -14.84
N ARG A 209 18.38 -5.97 -15.05
CA ARG A 209 19.25 -5.54 -13.94
C ARG A 209 18.55 -4.57 -12.99
N LYS A 210 17.71 -3.66 -13.50
CA LYS A 210 16.92 -2.75 -12.68
C LYS A 210 15.89 -3.51 -11.85
N SER A 211 15.14 -4.41 -12.48
CA SER A 211 14.19 -5.30 -11.81
C SER A 211 14.84 -6.09 -10.68
N GLU A 212 15.98 -6.72 -10.95
CA GLU A 212 16.72 -7.49 -9.95
C GLU A 212 17.25 -6.61 -8.80
N ALA A 213 17.71 -5.40 -9.08
CA ALA A 213 18.12 -4.46 -8.03
C ALA A 213 16.93 -4.07 -7.13
N SER A 214 15.75 -3.86 -7.73
CA SER A 214 14.53 -3.59 -6.98
C SER A 214 14.12 -4.77 -6.09
N LEU A 215 14.17 -6.00 -6.61
CA LEU A 215 13.86 -7.20 -5.83
C LEU A 215 14.80 -7.37 -4.62
N ARG A 216 16.11 -7.19 -4.80
CA ARG A 216 17.08 -7.21 -3.68
C ARG A 216 16.82 -6.12 -2.65
N TYR A 217 16.43 -4.92 -3.10
CA TYR A 217 16.09 -3.82 -2.21
C TYR A 217 14.86 -4.16 -1.36
N TRP A 218 13.80 -4.71 -1.97
CA TRP A 218 12.60 -5.19 -1.28
C TRP A 218 12.93 -6.32 -0.30
N GLU A 219 13.67 -7.33 -0.74
CA GLU A 219 14.07 -8.47 0.08
C GLU A 219 14.82 -8.02 1.33
N ARG A 220 15.77 -7.09 1.20
CA ARG A 220 16.49 -6.52 2.36
C ARG A 220 15.54 -5.91 3.39
N ILE A 221 14.53 -5.15 2.94
CA ILE A 221 13.55 -4.53 3.85
C ILE A 221 12.68 -5.60 4.51
N ILE A 222 12.16 -6.56 3.76
CA ILE A 222 11.29 -7.60 4.33
C ILE A 222 12.08 -8.53 5.26
N ARG A 223 13.38 -8.74 5.02
CA ARG A 223 14.22 -9.53 5.93
C ARG A 223 14.53 -8.83 7.24
N THR A 224 14.64 -7.51 7.26
CA THR A 224 15.22 -6.76 8.40
C THR A 224 14.23 -5.80 9.08
N GLY A 225 13.18 -5.39 8.39
CA GLY A 225 12.15 -4.50 8.91
C GLY A 225 10.99 -5.27 9.56
N PRO A 226 10.04 -4.54 10.17
CA PRO A 226 8.77 -5.10 10.63
C PRO A 226 8.04 -5.85 9.50
N GLN A 227 7.52 -7.05 9.78
CA GLN A 227 6.65 -7.76 8.83
C GLN A 227 5.24 -7.20 8.82
N GLU A 228 4.80 -6.72 9.98
CA GLU A 228 3.54 -6.04 10.17
C GLU A 228 3.82 -4.72 10.88
N MET A 229 3.21 -3.65 10.40
CA MET A 229 3.30 -2.36 11.09
C MET A 229 2.42 -2.37 12.33
N PHE A 230 1.24 -3.00 12.26
CA PHE A 230 0.27 -2.97 13.33
C PHE A 230 -0.03 -4.36 13.88
N ALA A 231 0.36 -4.61 15.12
CA ALA A 231 -0.08 -5.75 15.91
C ALA A 231 -0.82 -5.25 17.17
N GLU A 232 -2.09 -4.87 16.98
CA GLU A 232 -2.94 -4.34 18.05
C GLU A 232 -3.65 -5.48 18.80
N PRO A 233 -3.83 -5.38 20.13
CA PRO A 233 -4.56 -6.40 20.91
C PRO A 233 -6.03 -6.58 20.51
N ARG A 234 -6.63 -5.57 19.86
CA ARG A 234 -7.99 -5.68 19.29
C ARG A 234 -8.09 -6.77 18.22
N GLY A 235 -6.95 -7.20 17.68
CA GLY A 235 -6.81 -8.28 16.72
C GLY A 235 -7.35 -7.90 15.34
N ARG A 236 -6.94 -8.64 14.31
CA ARG A 236 -7.60 -8.56 13.01
C ARG A 236 -8.98 -9.21 13.13
N ARG A 237 -10.02 -8.54 12.67
CA ARG A 237 -11.40 -9.06 12.67
C ARG A 237 -11.81 -9.43 11.24
N PRO A 238 -11.92 -10.74 10.91
CA PRO A 238 -12.37 -11.19 9.59
C PRO A 238 -13.73 -10.57 9.23
N GLY A 239 -13.88 -10.16 7.97
CA GLY A 239 -15.10 -9.49 7.47
C GLY A 239 -15.22 -8.01 7.85
N THR A 240 -14.90 -7.59 9.08
CA THR A 240 -15.04 -6.17 9.48
C THR A 240 -13.82 -5.32 9.15
N ASP A 241 -12.61 -5.89 9.19
CA ASP A 241 -11.39 -5.18 8.79
C ASP A 241 -11.16 -5.17 7.27
N GLU A 242 -12.03 -5.85 6.54
CA GLU A 242 -12.03 -5.85 5.09
C GLU A 242 -12.68 -4.60 4.52
N GLU A 243 -13.54 -3.92 5.30
CA GLU A 243 -14.18 -2.64 4.96
C GLU A 243 -13.71 -1.51 5.89
N ALA A 244 -13.20 -0.43 5.30
CA ALA A 244 -12.83 0.78 6.02
C ALA A 244 -13.62 1.98 5.47
N ARG A 245 -14.12 2.85 6.36
CA ARG A 245 -14.76 4.10 5.94
C ARG A 245 -13.70 5.12 5.55
N GLN A 246 -13.95 5.83 4.45
CA GLN A 246 -13.13 6.97 4.07
C GLN A 246 -13.33 8.10 5.10
N LEU A 247 -12.23 8.62 5.64
CA LEU A 247 -12.20 9.85 6.41
C LEU A 247 -11.41 10.88 5.63
N THR A 248 -12.05 11.96 5.21
CA THR A 248 -11.42 13.01 4.40
C THR A 248 -11.13 14.23 5.26
N LEU A 249 -9.86 14.64 5.29
CA LEU A 249 -9.40 15.89 5.87
C LEU A 249 -9.23 16.94 4.75
N ARG A 250 -9.84 18.10 4.94
CA ARG A 250 -9.61 19.32 4.16
C ARG A 250 -9.18 20.44 5.10
N SER A 251 -7.91 20.89 5.03
CA SER A 251 -7.38 21.88 5.98
C SER A 251 -6.49 22.93 5.34
N ARG A 252 -6.96 24.19 5.33
CA ARG A 252 -6.17 25.36 4.90
C ARG A 252 -5.04 25.63 5.90
N ARG A 253 -5.33 25.45 7.18
CA ARG A 253 -4.33 25.48 8.26
C ARG A 253 -3.21 24.47 8.00
N GLY A 254 -3.56 23.22 7.68
CA GLY A 254 -2.60 22.17 7.31
C GLY A 254 -1.78 22.50 6.08
N GLY A 255 -2.40 23.04 5.02
CA GLY A 255 -1.67 23.46 3.81
C GLY A 255 -0.65 24.57 4.09
N ARG A 256 -1.03 25.59 4.85
CA ARG A 256 -0.09 26.67 5.26
C ARG A 256 1.03 26.15 6.16
N ALA A 257 0.70 25.26 7.09
CA ALA A 257 1.68 24.64 7.99
C ALA A 257 2.68 23.78 7.22
N LEU A 258 2.21 22.93 6.30
CA LEU A 258 3.06 22.11 5.43
C LEU A 258 4.01 22.99 4.61
N ALA A 259 3.49 24.04 3.96
CA ALA A 259 4.31 24.98 3.21
C ALA A 259 5.33 25.71 4.11
N GLY A 260 4.95 26.04 5.35
CA GLY A 260 5.84 26.65 6.35
C GLY A 260 6.99 25.72 6.76
N ALA A 261 6.67 24.48 7.12
CA ALA A 261 7.63 23.44 7.47
C ALA A 261 8.57 23.12 6.30
N ALA A 262 8.04 23.00 5.08
CA ALA A 262 8.82 22.80 3.86
C ALA A 262 9.83 23.94 3.63
N ARG A 263 9.38 25.20 3.75
CA ARG A 263 10.29 26.36 3.64
C ARG A 263 11.36 26.38 4.74
N ARG A 264 11.00 26.04 5.98
CA ARG A 264 11.93 26.08 7.12
C ARG A 264 12.98 24.97 7.04
N THR A 265 12.58 23.77 6.64
CA THR A 265 13.47 22.60 6.55
C THR A 265 14.24 22.54 5.23
N GLY A 266 13.80 23.27 4.19
CA GLY A 266 14.44 23.25 2.86
C GLY A 266 14.12 22.02 2.03
N HIS A 267 13.09 21.25 2.38
CA HIS A 267 12.66 20.04 1.68
C HIS A 267 11.28 20.20 1.01
N PRO A 268 10.96 19.42 -0.04
CA PRO A 268 9.65 19.46 -0.69
C PRO A 268 8.50 19.10 0.24
N GLU A 269 7.31 19.68 0.02
CA GLU A 269 6.09 19.43 0.82
C GLU A 269 5.78 17.93 0.91
N ALA A 270 5.84 17.19 -0.19
CA ALA A 270 5.60 15.74 -0.20
C ALA A 270 6.58 14.97 0.73
N THR A 271 7.82 15.43 0.86
CA THR A 271 8.82 14.81 1.76
C THR A 271 8.51 15.10 3.23
N VAL A 272 8.13 16.34 3.56
CA VAL A 272 7.72 16.71 4.91
C VAL A 272 6.45 15.95 5.33
N LEU A 273 5.47 15.86 4.43
CA LEU A 273 4.23 15.14 4.67
C LEU A 273 4.47 13.64 4.84
N MET A 274 5.31 13.02 4.01
CA MET A 274 5.72 11.62 4.15
C MET A 274 6.44 11.37 5.48
N ALA A 275 7.32 12.27 5.90
CA ALA A 275 8.01 12.17 7.19
C ALA A 275 7.02 12.24 8.36
N ALA A 276 6.07 13.18 8.32
CA ALA A 276 5.03 13.32 9.32
C ALA A 276 4.12 12.08 9.39
N TRP A 277 3.71 11.55 8.23
CA TRP A 277 2.96 10.30 8.14
C TRP A 277 3.73 9.13 8.74
N CYS A 278 4.98 8.90 8.32
CA CYS A 278 5.79 7.80 8.82
C CYS A 278 6.07 7.91 10.33
N ALA A 279 6.32 9.13 10.83
CA ALA A 279 6.50 9.39 12.26
C ALA A 279 5.26 8.97 13.05
N LEU A 280 4.07 9.41 12.63
CA LEU A 280 2.82 9.11 13.32
C LEU A 280 2.41 7.64 13.20
N VAL A 281 2.61 7.01 12.04
CA VAL A 281 2.36 5.57 11.85
C VAL A 281 3.26 4.77 12.78
N ALA A 282 4.57 5.03 12.78
CA ALA A 282 5.51 4.32 13.64
C ALA A 282 5.21 4.56 15.13
N HIS A 283 4.90 5.81 15.51
CA HIS A 283 4.51 6.17 16.88
C HIS A 283 3.23 5.44 17.32
N ARG A 284 2.16 5.48 16.52
CA ARG A 284 0.90 4.77 16.79
C ARG A 284 1.10 3.26 16.87
N ALA A 285 1.95 2.71 16.02
CA ALA A 285 2.31 1.29 16.01
C ALA A 285 3.24 0.90 17.17
N GLY A 286 3.91 1.86 17.82
CA GLY A 286 5.00 1.58 18.76
C GLY A 286 6.20 0.91 18.10
N GLN A 287 6.53 1.30 16.86
CA GLN A 287 7.64 0.77 16.08
C GLN A 287 8.77 1.78 15.94
N ASP A 288 10.03 1.30 15.90
CA ASP A 288 11.21 2.15 15.68
C ASP A 288 11.44 2.52 14.21
N SER A 289 10.66 1.94 13.30
CA SER A 289 10.73 2.24 11.88
C SER A 289 9.36 2.12 11.23
N CYS A 290 9.13 2.87 10.17
CA CYS A 290 7.95 2.75 9.33
C CYS A 290 8.31 2.01 8.03
N VAL A 291 7.60 0.92 7.73
CA VAL A 291 7.60 0.27 6.43
C VAL A 291 6.26 0.55 5.76
N THR A 292 6.29 1.25 4.62
CA THR A 292 5.08 1.64 3.90
C THR A 292 5.25 1.49 2.40
N ALA A 293 4.20 1.01 1.73
CA ALA A 293 4.14 1.04 0.27
C ALA A 293 3.77 2.45 -0.20
N VAL A 294 4.54 2.97 -1.15
CA VAL A 294 4.36 4.28 -1.76
C VAL A 294 4.21 4.05 -3.26
N PRO A 295 2.97 3.98 -3.79
CA PRO A 295 2.75 3.77 -5.22
C PRO A 295 3.55 4.77 -6.07
N SER A 296 4.18 4.27 -7.11
CA SER A 296 4.99 5.04 -8.05
C SER A 296 4.42 4.90 -9.44
N ALA A 297 4.17 6.02 -10.11
CA ALA A 297 3.78 6.03 -11.52
C ALA A 297 4.92 5.62 -12.46
N ASN A 298 6.17 5.45 -11.97
CA ASN A 298 7.35 5.01 -12.75
C ASN A 298 7.67 5.81 -14.03
N ARG A 299 7.18 7.05 -14.14
CA ARG A 299 7.37 7.94 -15.29
C ARG A 299 8.53 8.92 -15.14
N PHE A 300 9.67 8.43 -14.66
CA PHE A 300 10.83 9.27 -14.35
C PHE A 300 11.63 9.75 -15.57
N HIS A 301 11.42 9.14 -16.74
CA HIS A 301 12.17 9.43 -17.96
C HIS A 301 11.24 10.01 -19.05
N PRO A 302 11.67 11.02 -19.83
CA PRO A 302 10.82 11.65 -20.87
C PRO A 302 10.19 10.66 -21.86
N ARG A 303 10.93 9.60 -22.22
CA ARG A 303 10.45 8.52 -23.11
C ARG A 303 9.24 7.74 -22.59
N VAL A 304 8.88 7.83 -21.31
CA VAL A 304 7.69 7.16 -20.75
C VAL A 304 6.72 8.15 -20.11
N ALA A 305 7.06 9.45 -20.09
CA ALA A 305 6.33 10.47 -19.36
C ALA A 305 4.88 10.63 -19.83
N ARG A 306 4.62 10.40 -21.13
CA ARG A 306 3.27 10.45 -21.73
C ARG A 306 2.78 9.09 -22.21
N SER A 307 3.34 7.98 -21.71
CA SER A 307 2.87 6.64 -22.07
C SER A 307 1.49 6.37 -21.46
N VAL A 308 0.51 6.12 -22.33
CA VAL A 308 -0.82 5.60 -21.95
C VAL A 308 -0.75 4.07 -21.90
N THR A 309 -0.32 3.59 -20.74
CA THR A 309 -0.35 2.20 -20.30
C THR A 309 -0.18 2.19 -18.78
N THR A 310 -0.46 1.06 -18.13
CA THR A 310 -0.16 0.89 -16.72
C THR A 310 1.33 0.69 -16.52
N THR A 311 1.93 1.59 -15.76
CA THR A 311 3.34 1.47 -15.32
C THR A 311 3.48 1.53 -13.81
N SER A 312 2.36 1.74 -13.10
CA SER A 312 2.33 1.88 -11.66
C SER A 312 2.71 0.59 -10.93
N GLN A 313 3.65 0.71 -10.00
CA GLN A 313 4.03 -0.34 -9.06
C GLN A 313 4.37 0.30 -7.72
N ASP A 314 4.35 -0.49 -6.65
CA ASP A 314 4.74 0.00 -5.33
C ASP A 314 6.24 0.28 -5.25
N ALA A 315 6.60 1.38 -4.61
CA ALA A 315 7.90 1.53 -3.97
C ALA A 315 7.76 1.09 -2.50
N LEU A 316 8.68 0.28 -1.97
CA LEU A 316 8.70 -0.02 -0.54
C LEU A 316 9.61 0.97 0.20
N LEU A 317 9.01 1.86 0.98
CA LEU A 317 9.75 2.78 1.83
C LEU A 317 10.01 2.11 3.19
N HIS A 318 11.26 2.12 3.63
CA HIS A 318 11.65 1.82 5.00
C HIS A 318 12.34 3.03 5.60
N LEU A 319 11.77 3.58 6.67
CA LEU A 319 12.28 4.75 7.36
C LEU A 319 12.52 4.42 8.83
N ASP A 320 13.79 4.44 9.26
CA ASP A 320 14.16 4.40 10.67
C ASP A 320 13.81 5.74 11.33
N VAL A 321 12.85 5.71 12.26
CA VAL A 321 12.34 6.91 12.94
C VAL A 321 13.11 7.25 14.21
N ARG A 322 14.15 6.47 14.56
CA ARG A 322 15.05 6.77 15.69
C ARG A 322 15.99 7.89 15.31
N VAL A 323 15.51 9.10 15.58
CA VAL A 323 16.25 10.36 15.52
C VAL A 323 15.81 11.24 16.68
N GLU A 324 16.63 12.21 17.05
CA GLU A 324 16.31 13.12 18.16
C GLU A 324 15.16 14.07 17.81
N THR A 325 15.10 14.54 16.55
CA THR A 325 14.18 15.58 16.13
C THR A 325 13.51 15.30 14.79
N PHE A 326 12.38 15.96 14.54
CA PHE A 326 11.60 15.80 13.33
C PHE A 326 12.33 16.33 12.09
N ASP A 327 13.13 17.40 12.20
CA ASP A 327 13.94 17.89 11.07
C ASP A 327 14.97 16.85 10.61
N ALA A 328 15.61 16.15 11.56
CA ALA A 328 16.51 15.04 11.24
C ALA A 328 15.76 13.90 10.53
N LEU A 329 14.49 13.66 10.89
CA LEU A 329 13.64 12.70 10.20
C LEU A 329 13.29 13.14 8.77
N VAL A 330 12.94 14.42 8.57
CA VAL A 330 12.66 14.98 7.23
C VAL A 330 13.88 14.84 6.32
N ALA A 331 15.08 15.18 6.80
CA ALA A 331 16.32 15.03 6.05
C ALA A 331 16.59 13.56 5.65
N ARG A 332 16.36 12.61 6.58
CA ARG A 332 16.48 11.18 6.30
C ARG A 332 15.42 10.68 5.32
N THR A 333 14.20 11.21 5.41
CA THR A 333 13.08 10.83 4.55
C THR A 333 13.36 11.14 3.08
N TRP A 334 14.03 12.27 2.78
CA TRP A 334 14.41 12.62 1.42
C TRP A 334 15.22 11.51 0.72
N GLY A 335 16.28 11.03 1.37
CA GLY A 335 17.10 9.93 0.84
C GLY A 335 16.34 8.60 0.74
N ALA A 336 15.52 8.30 1.75
CA ALA A 336 14.72 7.07 1.78
C ALA A 336 13.69 7.02 0.63
N VAL A 337 12.99 8.12 0.37
CA VAL A 337 12.00 8.23 -0.71
C VAL A 337 12.64 8.09 -2.09
N LEU A 338 13.77 8.76 -2.34
CA LEU A 338 14.51 8.60 -3.61
C LEU A 338 14.97 7.15 -3.84
N ASN A 339 15.46 6.49 -2.78
CA ASN A 339 15.86 5.09 -2.87
C ASN A 339 14.66 4.16 -3.10
N ALA A 340 13.52 4.40 -2.47
CA ALA A 340 12.30 3.62 -2.70
C ALA A 340 11.85 3.74 -4.17
N TYR A 341 11.72 4.96 -4.71
CA TYR A 341 11.29 5.18 -6.09
C TYR A 341 12.29 4.68 -7.14
N ARG A 342 13.59 4.67 -6.83
CA ARG A 342 14.59 4.04 -7.71
C ARG A 342 14.34 2.54 -7.89
N HIS A 343 13.75 1.89 -6.89
CA HIS A 343 13.53 0.45 -6.78
C HIS A 343 12.05 0.05 -6.88
N SER A 344 11.22 0.85 -7.58
CA SER A 344 9.80 0.59 -7.79
C SER A 344 9.47 -0.04 -9.15
N GLN A 345 10.45 -0.67 -9.82
CA GLN A 345 10.22 -1.40 -11.07
C GLN A 345 10.79 -2.81 -10.93
N PHE A 346 9.94 -3.82 -10.99
CA PHE A 346 10.30 -5.22 -10.77
C PHE A 346 9.32 -6.17 -11.42
N ASP A 347 9.74 -7.41 -11.63
CA ASP A 347 8.86 -8.52 -11.94
C ASP A 347 7.96 -8.83 -10.72
N SER A 348 6.65 -8.65 -10.89
CA SER A 348 5.69 -8.80 -9.79
C SER A 348 5.55 -10.26 -9.34
N VAL A 349 5.67 -11.24 -10.24
CA VAL A 349 5.60 -12.67 -9.90
C VAL A 349 6.77 -13.03 -8.99
N ARG A 350 7.99 -12.66 -9.40
CA ARG A 350 9.20 -12.88 -8.60
C ARG A 350 9.16 -12.14 -7.25
N LEU A 351 8.56 -10.94 -7.21
CA LEU A 351 8.37 -10.23 -5.93
C LEU A 351 7.53 -11.05 -4.96
N TRP A 352 6.39 -11.58 -5.40
CA TRP A 352 5.49 -12.36 -4.55
C TRP A 352 6.09 -13.71 -4.13
N GLU A 353 6.85 -14.36 -5.01
CA GLU A 353 7.63 -15.55 -4.66
C GLU A 353 8.65 -15.24 -3.56
N MET A 354 9.41 -14.15 -3.71
CA MET A 354 10.37 -13.71 -2.69
C MET A 354 9.68 -13.36 -1.36
N ILE A 355 8.56 -12.62 -1.37
CA ILE A 355 7.79 -12.32 -0.16
C ILE A 355 7.37 -13.62 0.54
N GLY A 356 6.84 -14.60 -0.22
CA GLY A 356 6.43 -15.89 0.30
C GLY A 356 7.58 -16.68 0.92
N GLN A 357 8.73 -16.71 0.25
CA GLN A 357 9.94 -17.34 0.75
C GLN A 357 10.42 -16.69 2.06
N VAL A 358 10.59 -15.36 2.09
CA VAL A 358 11.07 -14.65 3.27
C VAL A 358 10.09 -14.79 4.45
N THR A 359 8.79 -14.69 4.18
CA THR A 359 7.70 -14.92 5.16
C THR A 359 7.82 -16.30 5.80
N ALA A 360 8.03 -17.35 4.99
CA ALA A 360 8.19 -18.72 5.48
C ALA A 360 9.47 -18.89 6.31
N GLU A 361 10.60 -18.33 5.86
CA GLU A 361 11.88 -18.39 6.57
C GLU A 361 11.83 -17.70 7.93
N ARG A 362 11.24 -16.49 7.98
CA ARG A 362 11.04 -15.73 9.21
C ARG A 362 9.97 -16.36 10.11
N GLY A 363 8.99 -17.04 9.51
CA GLY A 363 7.83 -17.59 10.21
C GLY A 363 6.85 -16.49 10.62
N SER A 364 6.67 -15.47 9.78
CA SER A 364 5.76 -14.34 10.02
C SER A 364 5.24 -13.83 8.69
N HIS A 365 4.07 -13.20 8.68
CA HIS A 365 3.44 -12.70 7.45
C HIS A 365 3.81 -11.25 7.15
N PHE A 366 4.32 -10.98 5.96
CA PHE A 366 4.45 -9.60 5.48
C PHE A 366 3.10 -9.06 4.98
N GLY A 367 2.47 -8.19 5.77
CA GLY A 367 1.08 -7.76 5.56
C GLY A 367 0.85 -6.63 4.54
N ARG A 368 1.90 -5.90 4.13
CA ARG A 368 1.77 -4.64 3.36
C ARG A 368 0.67 -3.74 3.97
N ASP A 369 0.75 -3.53 5.28
CA ASP A 369 -0.32 -2.93 6.10
C ASP A 369 -0.57 -1.44 5.85
N VAL A 370 0.45 -0.73 5.36
CA VAL A 370 0.45 0.74 5.29
C VAL A 370 0.77 1.19 3.88
N VAL A 371 -0.13 1.97 3.30
CA VAL A 371 0.03 2.57 1.98
C VAL A 371 -0.12 4.07 2.09
N PHE A 372 0.85 4.82 1.56
CA PHE A 372 0.77 6.26 1.41
C PHE A 372 0.84 6.62 -0.07
N ASN A 373 -0.30 6.97 -0.65
CA ASN A 373 -0.40 7.32 -2.07
C ASN A 373 -0.53 8.84 -2.24
N ASP A 374 0.50 9.46 -2.79
CA ASP A 374 0.47 10.88 -3.12
C ASP A 374 0.14 11.05 -4.61
N VAL A 375 -1.06 11.55 -4.86
CA VAL A 375 -1.60 11.82 -6.20
C VAL A 375 -1.82 13.32 -6.41
N SER A 376 -1.27 14.16 -5.53
CA SER A 376 -1.45 15.61 -5.56
C SER A 376 -0.83 16.31 -6.78
N ALA A 377 0.10 15.65 -7.46
CA ALA A 377 0.66 16.10 -8.72
C ALA A 377 -0.23 15.77 -9.94
N LEU A 378 -1.25 14.92 -9.79
CA LEU A 378 -2.22 14.66 -10.84
C LEU A 378 -3.26 15.79 -10.88
N PRO A 379 -3.81 16.12 -12.06
CA PRO A 379 -4.92 17.07 -12.18
C PRO A 379 -6.08 16.74 -11.22
N ALA A 380 -6.50 17.73 -10.42
CA ALA A 380 -7.53 17.61 -9.38
C ALA A 380 -8.82 16.85 -9.76
N PRO A 381 -9.37 16.98 -10.99
CA PRO A 381 -10.62 16.31 -11.31
C PRO A 381 -10.49 14.80 -11.56
N LEU A 382 -9.28 14.21 -11.59
CA LEU A 382 -9.06 12.76 -11.72
C LEU A 382 -9.54 11.93 -10.52
N LEU A 383 -9.95 12.59 -9.45
CA LEU A 383 -10.08 12.01 -8.13
C LEU A 383 -11.37 12.43 -7.42
N GLY A 384 -12.34 13.01 -8.14
CA GLY A 384 -13.60 13.49 -7.58
C GLY A 384 -13.44 14.67 -6.60
N THR A 385 -12.34 15.42 -6.68
CA THR A 385 -12.00 16.46 -5.68
C THR A 385 -12.45 17.88 -6.02
N ASP A 386 -13.13 18.06 -7.15
CA ASP A 386 -13.68 19.36 -7.56
C ASP A 386 -15.01 19.69 -6.85
N ALA A 387 -15.69 18.69 -6.29
CA ALA A 387 -16.86 18.93 -5.45
C ALA A 387 -16.40 19.31 -4.03
N GLN A 388 -16.76 20.53 -3.63
CA GLN A 388 -16.53 21.20 -2.34
C GLN A 388 -15.18 21.94 -2.21
N GLU A 389 -15.10 23.12 -2.82
CA GLU A 389 -14.62 24.28 -2.04
C GLU A 389 -15.60 24.47 -0.86
N GLY A 390 -15.37 23.73 0.23
CA GLY A 390 -16.09 23.92 1.48
C GLY A 390 -15.96 25.37 1.94
N ASP A 391 -17.09 25.94 2.37
CA ASP A 391 -17.25 27.27 2.95
C ASP A 391 -16.17 27.58 3.99
N GLY A 392 -15.16 28.38 3.63
CA GLY A 392 -14.25 29.07 4.56
C GLY A 392 -13.48 28.26 5.62
N ALA A 393 -13.69 26.95 5.74
CA ALA A 393 -13.30 26.18 6.90
C ALA A 393 -11.78 25.98 6.97
N GLU A 394 -11.20 26.29 8.12
CA GLU A 394 -9.76 26.16 8.35
C GLU A 394 -9.31 24.70 8.51
N HIS A 395 -10.23 23.83 8.98
CA HIS A 395 -10.01 22.42 9.21
C HIS A 395 -11.35 21.69 9.24
N GLU A 396 -11.53 20.69 8.37
CA GLU A 396 -12.76 19.91 8.24
C GLU A 396 -12.44 18.42 8.10
N LEU A 397 -13.21 17.58 8.78
CA LEU A 397 -13.17 16.12 8.69
C LEU A 397 -14.55 15.61 8.27
N VAL A 398 -14.59 14.81 7.19
CA VAL A 398 -15.84 14.27 6.65
C VAL A 398 -15.72 12.78 6.46
N TRP A 399 -16.69 12.02 6.98
CA TRP A 399 -16.78 10.59 6.75
C TRP A 399 -17.55 10.28 5.47
N GLY A 400 -16.89 9.54 4.58
CA GLY A 400 -17.47 8.97 3.37
C GLY A 400 -18.01 7.55 3.56
N PRO A 401 -18.37 6.90 2.44
CA PRO A 401 -18.84 5.51 2.44
C PRO A 401 -17.71 4.53 2.82
N PRO A 402 -18.07 3.33 3.31
CA PRO A 402 -17.12 2.23 3.45
C PRO A 402 -16.64 1.76 2.08
N GLN A 403 -15.40 1.30 2.04
CA GLN A 403 -14.78 0.64 0.90
C GLN A 403 -13.98 -0.55 1.40
N ALA A 404 -14.07 -1.66 0.68
CA ALA A 404 -13.20 -2.79 0.99
C ALA A 404 -11.78 -2.56 0.44
N LEU A 405 -10.77 -2.89 1.24
CA LEU A 405 -9.38 -2.54 0.92
C LEU A 405 -8.43 -3.72 1.16
N PRO A 406 -7.42 -3.90 0.28
CA PRO A 406 -6.40 -4.94 0.42
C PRO A 406 -5.28 -4.55 1.40
N THR A 407 -5.51 -3.56 2.26
CA THR A 407 -4.54 -3.03 3.22
C THR A 407 -5.27 -2.48 4.45
N ARG A 408 -4.56 -2.29 5.56
CA ARG A 408 -5.19 -1.91 6.85
C ARG A 408 -5.15 -0.42 7.12
N LEU A 409 -4.20 0.29 6.54
CA LEU A 409 -4.08 1.74 6.62
C LEU A 409 -3.68 2.30 5.26
N LEU A 410 -4.58 3.08 4.65
CA LEU A 410 -4.36 3.70 3.35
C LEU A 410 -4.58 5.20 3.45
N ALA A 411 -3.62 5.98 2.98
CA ALA A 411 -3.78 7.41 2.77
C ALA A 411 -3.71 7.77 1.29
N PHE A 412 -4.57 8.68 0.85
CA PHE A 412 -4.47 9.36 -0.42
C PHE A 412 -4.30 10.86 -0.20
N THR A 413 -3.20 11.43 -0.68
CA THR A 413 -3.00 12.89 -0.72
C THR A 413 -3.44 13.40 -2.07
N TYR A 414 -4.47 14.24 -2.10
CA TYR A 414 -5.06 14.82 -3.30
C TYR A 414 -4.54 16.22 -3.61
N ARG A 415 -4.14 16.96 -2.59
CA ARG A 415 -3.66 18.33 -2.71
C ARG A 415 -2.85 18.70 -1.46
N THR A 416 -1.75 19.43 -1.64
CA THR A 416 -0.94 19.96 -0.53
C THR A 416 -1.16 21.47 -0.32
N ALA A 417 -1.49 22.21 -1.38
CA ALA A 417 -1.69 23.66 -1.37
C ALA A 417 -2.85 24.11 -2.29
N PRO A 418 -3.59 25.20 -1.95
CA PRO A 418 -3.49 26.00 -0.73
C PRO A 418 -4.13 25.33 0.50
N GLN A 419 -4.76 24.18 0.30
CA GLN A 419 -5.42 23.37 1.32
C GLN A 419 -4.83 21.95 1.26
N LEU A 420 -4.48 21.39 2.41
CA LEU A 420 -4.14 19.98 2.53
C LEU A 420 -5.43 19.18 2.41
N HIS A 421 -5.54 18.36 1.37
CA HIS A 421 -6.63 17.44 1.12
C HIS A 421 -6.07 16.01 1.15
N ILE A 422 -6.38 15.28 2.21
CA ILE A 422 -5.92 13.91 2.42
C ILE A 422 -7.09 13.06 2.90
N SER A 423 -7.27 11.87 2.32
CA SER A 423 -8.20 10.88 2.86
C SER A 423 -7.45 9.72 3.50
N LEU A 424 -8.05 9.19 4.57
CA LEU A 424 -7.60 8.04 5.31
C LEU A 424 -8.66 6.94 5.25
N TRP A 425 -8.23 5.72 5.00
CA TRP A 425 -8.99 4.53 5.29
C TRP A 425 -8.20 3.71 6.30
N ALA A 426 -8.83 3.47 7.44
CA ALA A 426 -8.25 2.74 8.54
C ALA A 426 -9.16 1.57 8.89
N ALA A 427 -8.58 0.37 8.99
CA ALA A 427 -9.30 -0.80 9.48
C ALA A 427 -9.82 -0.52 10.91
N PRO A 428 -11.07 -0.88 11.24
CA PRO A 428 -11.63 -0.64 12.58
C PRO A 428 -10.85 -1.30 13.73
N SER A 429 -10.07 -2.36 13.46
CA SER A 429 -9.15 -2.93 14.45
C SER A 429 -7.98 -2.01 14.82
N LEU A 430 -7.58 -1.12 13.91
CA LEU A 430 -6.48 -0.19 14.11
C LEU A 430 -6.94 1.09 14.80
N PHE A 431 -8.04 1.66 14.33
CA PHE A 431 -8.55 2.95 14.81
C PHE A 431 -10.05 2.87 15.06
N ALA A 432 -10.48 3.24 16.27
CA ALA A 432 -11.83 3.73 16.47
C ALA A 432 -12.04 5.03 15.64
N PRO A 433 -13.28 5.41 15.29
CA PRO A 433 -13.54 6.62 14.52
C PRO A 433 -12.85 7.88 15.09
N GLU A 434 -12.91 8.07 16.41
CA GLU A 434 -12.30 9.21 17.09
C GLU A 434 -10.76 9.14 17.07
N GLU A 435 -10.18 7.93 17.11
CA GLU A 435 -8.73 7.74 16.98
C GLU A 435 -8.27 8.08 15.55
N ALA A 436 -9.08 7.77 14.51
CA ALA A 436 -8.77 8.11 13.12
C ALA A 436 -8.86 9.62 12.85
N GLU A 437 -9.88 10.29 13.39
CA GLU A 437 -10.01 11.76 13.37
C GLU A 437 -8.85 12.43 14.11
N GLY A 438 -8.51 11.91 15.30
CA GLY A 438 -7.37 12.36 16.08
C GLY A 438 -6.03 12.16 15.34
N PHE A 439 -5.88 11.09 14.58
CA PHE A 439 -4.67 10.83 13.79
C PHE A 439 -4.45 11.86 12.69
N LEU A 440 -5.49 12.18 11.88
CA LEU A 440 -5.39 13.21 10.85
C LEU A 440 -5.25 14.63 11.43
N SER A 441 -5.92 14.90 12.54
CA SER A 441 -5.75 16.17 13.26
C SER A 441 -4.33 16.31 13.83
N GLY A 442 -3.79 15.23 14.38
CA GLY A 442 -2.43 15.13 14.89
C GLY A 442 -1.36 15.33 13.82
N LEU A 443 -1.61 14.85 12.59
CA LEU A 443 -0.77 15.13 11.42
C LEU A 443 -0.67 16.64 11.17
N VAL A 444 -1.79 17.37 11.21
CA VAL A 444 -1.79 18.83 11.04
C VAL A 444 -1.04 19.52 12.18
N LEU A 445 -1.24 19.08 13.43
CA LEU A 445 -0.53 19.65 14.59
C LEU A 445 0.99 19.46 14.50
N LEU A 446 1.45 18.29 14.04
CA LEU A 446 2.88 18.05 13.80
C LEU A 446 3.44 18.99 12.73
N LEU A 447 2.70 19.21 11.65
CA LEU A 447 3.10 20.14 10.59
C LEU A 447 3.15 21.58 11.10
N GLU A 448 2.24 21.99 11.98
CA GLU A 448 2.27 23.33 12.59
C GLU A 448 3.43 23.51 13.56
N ALA A 449 3.67 22.53 14.42
CA ALA A 449 4.81 22.53 15.32
C ALA A 449 6.12 22.58 14.51
N SER A 450 6.20 21.77 13.45
CA SER A 450 7.31 21.80 12.50
C SER A 450 7.36 23.11 11.70
N ALA A 451 6.28 23.84 11.47
CA ALA A 451 6.36 25.16 10.85
C ALA A 451 6.96 26.21 11.82
N ALA A 452 6.72 26.04 13.12
CA ALA A 452 7.19 26.95 14.17
C ALA A 452 8.64 26.68 14.62
N GLY A 453 9.10 25.43 14.60
CA GLY A 453 10.44 25.04 15.02
C GLY A 453 10.70 23.55 14.86
N ASP A 454 11.90 23.12 15.23
CA ASP A 454 12.23 21.69 15.25
C ASP A 454 11.53 20.99 16.43
N VAL A 455 11.01 19.79 16.21
CA VAL A 455 10.16 19.05 17.16
C VAL A 455 10.92 17.84 17.69
N PRO A 456 11.15 17.72 19.02
CA PRO A 456 11.76 16.52 19.59
C PRO A 456 10.86 15.30 19.38
N MET A 457 11.40 14.21 18.83
CA MET A 457 10.62 12.99 18.55
C MET A 457 10.02 12.36 19.82
N GLY A 458 10.66 12.57 20.98
CA GLY A 458 10.13 12.13 22.28
C GLY A 458 8.84 12.85 22.73
N THR A 459 8.43 13.93 22.04
CA THR A 459 7.26 14.75 22.39
C THR A 459 6.05 14.56 21.47
N LEU A 460 6.08 13.53 20.59
CA LEU A 460 5.04 13.33 19.58
C LEU A 460 3.64 13.20 20.20
N THR A 461 3.48 12.51 21.33
CA THR A 461 2.18 12.38 22.00
C THR A 461 1.66 13.73 22.49
N GLU A 462 2.52 14.54 23.11
CA GLU A 462 2.18 15.85 23.65
C GLU A 462 1.82 16.84 22.54
N VAL A 463 2.55 16.80 21.42
CA VAL A 463 2.34 17.71 20.29
C VAL A 463 1.11 17.33 19.45
N THR A 464 0.88 16.03 19.25
CA THR A 464 -0.08 15.56 18.23
C THR A 464 -1.33 14.92 18.82
N ALA A 465 -1.34 14.65 20.13
CA ALA A 465 -2.34 13.84 20.83
C ALA A 465 -2.45 12.38 20.33
N VAL A 466 -1.67 11.97 19.32
CA VAL A 466 -1.61 10.58 18.85
C VAL A 466 -0.85 9.75 19.88
N ARG A 467 -1.48 8.69 20.36
CA ARG A 467 -0.90 7.77 21.35
C ARG A 467 -0.42 6.48 20.70
N PRO A 468 0.66 5.87 21.20
CA PRO A 468 1.02 4.51 20.84
C PRO A 468 -0.07 3.51 21.21
N ALA A 469 -0.09 2.38 20.50
CA ALA A 469 -0.88 1.21 20.85
C ALA A 469 -0.62 0.77 22.30
N GLU A 470 -1.68 0.59 23.08
CA GLU A 470 -1.56 -0.07 24.38
C GLU A 470 -1.45 -1.58 24.16
N ARG A 471 -0.38 -2.19 24.69
CA ARG A 471 -0.15 -3.64 24.68
C ARG A 471 0.01 -4.14 26.12
N GLY A 472 -0.53 -5.31 26.40
CA GLY A 472 -0.39 -5.96 27.70
C GLY A 472 1.08 -6.32 27.99
N PRO A 473 1.43 -6.59 29.27
CA PRO A 473 2.82 -6.85 29.69
C PRO A 473 3.45 -8.08 29.03
N ASP A 474 2.64 -9.01 28.52
CA ASP A 474 3.10 -10.25 27.90
C ASP A 474 3.45 -10.11 26.42
N TRP A 475 3.20 -8.95 25.81
CA TRP A 475 3.61 -8.68 24.43
C TRP A 475 5.12 -8.54 24.33
N LEU A 476 5.70 -9.17 23.31
CA LEU A 476 7.14 -9.18 23.09
C LEU A 476 7.48 -8.43 21.80
N ARG A 477 8.65 -7.80 21.80
CA ARG A 477 9.24 -7.25 20.57
C ARG A 477 10.37 -8.15 20.11
N LEU A 478 10.11 -8.93 19.07
CA LEU A 478 11.01 -9.97 18.56
C LEU A 478 11.18 -9.78 17.05
N ASP A 479 12.43 -9.78 16.57
CA ASP A 479 12.73 -9.70 15.14
C ASP A 479 12.05 -8.48 14.45
N GLY A 480 12.02 -7.33 15.14
CA GLY A 480 11.36 -6.12 14.64
C GLY A 480 9.82 -6.17 14.61
N CYS A 481 9.19 -7.21 15.15
CA CYS A 481 7.75 -7.39 15.20
C CYS A 481 7.23 -7.36 16.64
N TRP A 482 6.04 -6.79 16.83
CA TRP A 482 5.26 -7.01 18.04
C TRP A 482 4.57 -8.35 17.97
N VAL A 483 4.73 -9.16 19.02
CA VAL A 483 4.29 -10.56 19.06
C VAL A 483 3.48 -10.79 20.33
N SER A 484 2.34 -11.46 20.19
CA SER A 484 1.52 -11.93 21.30
C SER A 484 1.73 -13.43 21.49
N PRO A 485 2.40 -13.86 22.59
CA PRO A 485 2.54 -15.28 22.91
C PRO A 485 1.19 -16.01 22.95
N ASP A 486 0.14 -15.34 23.42
CA ASP A 486 -1.22 -15.90 23.42
C ASP A 486 -1.79 -16.10 22.02
N ALA A 487 -1.60 -15.14 21.11
CA ALA A 487 -2.06 -15.30 19.72
C ALA A 487 -1.32 -16.45 19.01
N VAL A 488 -0.02 -16.59 19.28
CA VAL A 488 0.78 -17.73 18.80
C VAL A 488 0.28 -19.03 19.40
N ARG A 489 0.00 -19.07 20.72
CA ARG A 489 -0.53 -20.23 21.44
C ARG A 489 -1.87 -20.68 20.88
N GLU A 490 -2.81 -19.75 20.69
CA GLU A 490 -4.13 -20.04 20.12
C GLU A 490 -4.00 -20.58 18.69
N THR A 491 -3.20 -19.91 17.86
CA THR A 491 -3.02 -20.31 16.45
C THR A 491 -2.34 -21.66 16.34
N LEU A 492 -1.28 -21.90 17.12
CA LEU A 492 -0.57 -23.17 17.16
C LEU A 492 -1.47 -24.28 17.69
N GLY A 493 -2.22 -24.03 18.77
CA GLY A 493 -3.19 -24.98 19.33
C GLY A 493 -4.21 -25.44 18.27
N ARG A 494 -4.76 -24.50 17.48
CA ARG A 494 -5.62 -24.85 16.33
C ARG A 494 -4.86 -25.65 15.27
N ALA A 495 -3.63 -25.25 14.94
CA ALA A 495 -2.80 -25.90 13.93
C ALA A 495 -2.50 -27.38 14.26
N VAL A 496 -2.34 -27.70 15.54
CA VAL A 496 -2.03 -29.06 16.01
C VAL A 496 -3.26 -29.82 16.53
N GLY A 497 -4.47 -29.45 16.10
CA GLY A 497 -5.69 -30.21 16.40
C GLY A 497 -6.24 -30.05 17.81
N GLY A 498 -5.99 -28.90 18.45
CA GLY A 498 -6.51 -28.57 19.78
C GLY A 498 -5.67 -29.09 20.95
N LEU A 499 -4.45 -29.57 20.70
CA LEU A 499 -3.54 -29.99 21.78
C LEU A 499 -3.22 -28.81 22.72
N PRO A 500 -2.99 -29.08 24.02
CA PRO A 500 -2.54 -28.05 24.95
C PRO A 500 -1.16 -27.49 24.53
N VAL A 501 -1.09 -26.17 24.42
CA VAL A 501 0.11 -25.44 24.00
C VAL A 501 0.40 -24.33 25.01
N HIS A 502 1.69 -24.11 25.29
CA HIS A 502 2.18 -22.93 25.99
C HIS A 502 3.27 -22.25 25.17
N VAL A 503 3.26 -20.92 25.11
CA VAL A 503 4.23 -20.13 24.34
C VAL A 503 4.84 -19.07 25.24
N THR A 504 6.16 -18.93 25.19
CA THR A 504 6.88 -17.97 26.02
C THR A 504 8.14 -17.47 25.32
N GLY A 505 8.57 -16.26 25.65
CA GLY A 505 9.85 -15.71 25.20
C GLY A 505 10.99 -16.22 26.09
N GLU A 506 12.04 -16.76 25.49
CA GLU A 506 13.22 -17.27 26.19
C GLU A 506 14.51 -16.74 25.54
N PRO A 507 15.62 -16.62 26.29
CA PRO A 507 16.92 -16.38 25.69
C PRO A 507 17.22 -17.43 24.61
N GLY A 508 17.75 -17.02 23.47
CA GLY A 508 18.03 -17.93 22.35
C GLY A 508 18.92 -19.13 22.74
N PRO A 509 18.79 -20.27 22.03
CA PRO A 509 19.64 -21.44 22.26
C PRO A 509 21.10 -21.09 21.92
N GLY A 510 21.88 -20.81 22.96
CA GLY A 510 23.26 -20.32 22.88
C GLY A 510 23.79 -19.79 24.22
N GLY A 511 22.89 -19.45 25.16
CA GLY A 511 23.25 -19.11 26.54
C GLY A 511 22.98 -20.25 27.52
N THR A 512 23.86 -21.24 27.59
CA THR A 512 23.93 -22.11 28.76
C THR A 512 24.50 -21.31 29.93
N GLU A 513 23.74 -21.28 31.03
CA GLU A 513 24.14 -21.00 32.42
C GLU A 513 25.44 -20.21 32.67
N ALA A 514 25.29 -18.96 33.10
CA ALA A 514 26.22 -18.36 34.05
C ALA A 514 25.40 -17.77 35.20
N ALA A 515 25.00 -18.63 36.13
CA ALA A 515 24.56 -18.23 37.46
C ALA A 515 25.61 -18.67 38.48
N ASP A 516 25.94 -17.72 39.35
CA ASP A 516 26.71 -17.81 40.60
C ASP A 516 28.22 -18.10 40.55
N GLY A 517 28.96 -17.01 40.71
CA GLY A 517 30.36 -16.98 41.10
C GLY A 517 30.74 -15.63 41.69
N THR A 518 30.26 -15.35 42.90
CA THR A 518 30.73 -14.24 43.73
C THR A 518 32.25 -14.31 43.87
N GLN A 519 32.99 -13.32 43.36
CA GLN A 519 34.29 -12.98 43.93
C GLN A 519 34.70 -11.53 43.67
N THR A 520 35.18 -10.96 44.76
CA THR A 520 35.58 -9.60 45.09
C THR A 520 36.86 -9.12 44.39
N THR A 521 36.87 -7.82 44.05
CA THR A 521 37.99 -6.84 44.09
C THR A 521 39.43 -7.28 43.73
N ASP A 522 40.10 -6.58 42.81
CA ASP A 522 41.09 -5.53 43.13
C ASP A 522 41.62 -4.84 41.85
N GLY A 523 42.17 -3.64 42.01
CA GLY A 523 42.45 -2.66 40.96
C GLY A 523 43.75 -2.79 40.16
N GLY A 524 43.91 -1.88 39.20
CA GLY A 524 45.15 -1.67 38.44
C GLY A 524 45.04 -0.51 37.46
N LYS A 525 45.73 0.58 37.78
CA LYS A 525 45.80 1.86 37.06
C LYS A 525 47.11 1.89 36.24
N GLY A 526 47.11 2.35 34.99
CA GLY A 526 48.36 2.68 34.26
C GLY A 526 48.20 2.86 32.73
N PRO A 527 49.02 3.69 32.06
CA PRO A 527 48.51 4.75 31.20
C PRO A 527 48.92 4.70 29.70
N ALA A 528 48.53 5.77 28.98
CA ALA A 528 48.52 6.06 27.55
C ALA A 528 49.86 6.20 26.80
N ASP A 529 49.81 6.00 25.49
CA ASP A 529 50.38 6.79 24.37
C ASP A 529 49.94 6.07 23.06
N GLY A 530 49.59 6.66 21.91
CA GLY A 530 49.91 7.94 21.28
C GLY A 530 50.43 7.63 19.85
N THR A 531 49.71 8.03 18.79
CA THR A 531 50.24 8.58 17.50
C THR A 531 49.25 8.48 16.32
N ASP A 532 49.25 9.57 15.54
CA ASP A 532 48.45 9.90 14.36
C ASP A 532 48.67 9.01 13.13
N GLY A 533 47.64 8.92 12.29
CA GLY A 533 47.72 8.38 10.94
C GLY A 533 46.50 8.76 10.10
N THR A 534 46.65 9.81 9.29
CA THR A 534 45.70 10.29 8.28
C THR A 534 45.36 9.22 7.23
N GLY A 535 44.07 8.99 6.97
CA GLY A 535 43.60 8.18 5.85
C GLY A 535 42.10 8.36 5.61
N ALA A 536 41.74 8.89 4.44
CA ALA A 536 40.36 9.02 3.98
C ALA A 536 39.72 7.64 3.74
N THR A 537 38.49 7.43 4.21
CA THR A 537 37.68 6.24 3.89
C THR A 537 36.20 6.57 3.77
N ASP A 538 35.60 5.99 2.73
CA ASP A 538 34.18 5.93 2.40
C ASP A 538 33.26 5.65 3.60
N GLY A 539 32.16 6.39 3.67
CA GLY A 539 31.10 6.20 4.65
C GLY A 539 30.27 4.95 4.34
N THR A 540 30.67 3.81 4.90
CA THR A 540 29.78 2.69 5.15
C THR A 540 29.03 2.94 6.46
N ASP A 541 27.70 3.10 6.39
CA ASP A 541 26.82 3.10 7.55
C ASP A 541 26.98 1.79 8.33
N GLY A 542 27.64 1.87 9.48
CA GLY A 542 27.74 0.80 10.44
C GLY A 542 26.39 0.58 11.11
N THR A 543 25.68 -0.45 10.66
CA THR A 543 24.71 -1.12 11.53
C THR A 543 25.46 -1.63 12.75
N ALA A 544 25.06 -1.19 13.93
CA ALA A 544 25.51 -1.79 15.19
C ALA A 544 25.03 -3.25 15.22
N GLY A 545 25.84 -4.14 14.66
CA GLY A 545 25.67 -5.58 14.76
C GLY A 545 25.97 -5.99 16.20
N GLY A 546 24.92 -6.16 17.00
CA GLY A 546 25.00 -6.90 18.26
C GLY A 546 25.48 -8.33 17.98
N ALA A 547 26.28 -8.88 18.90
CA ALA A 547 26.82 -10.23 18.78
C ALA A 547 25.70 -11.26 18.49
N PRO A 548 25.89 -12.18 17.53
CA PRO A 548 24.88 -13.19 17.21
C PRO A 548 24.84 -14.23 18.32
N GLY A 549 23.78 -14.22 19.14
CA GLY A 549 23.56 -15.29 20.12
C GLY A 549 22.64 -15.00 21.32
N THR A 550 22.11 -13.78 21.50
CA THR A 550 21.38 -13.42 22.74
C THR A 550 19.99 -12.81 22.53
N GLU A 551 19.51 -12.64 21.30
CA GLU A 551 18.15 -12.14 21.10
C GLU A 551 17.12 -13.15 21.66
N PRO A 552 16.13 -12.68 22.44
CA PRO A 552 15.06 -13.54 22.91
C PRO A 552 14.31 -14.13 21.71
N CYS A 553 13.86 -15.36 21.84
CA CYS A 553 13.10 -16.07 20.83
C CYS A 553 11.89 -16.76 21.46
N LEU A 554 10.90 -17.08 20.64
CA LEU A 554 9.75 -17.83 21.10
C LEU A 554 10.07 -19.32 21.21
N THR A 555 9.75 -19.89 22.38
CA THR A 555 9.67 -21.35 22.60
C THR A 555 8.20 -21.74 22.76
N ALA A 556 7.76 -22.76 22.03
CA ALA A 556 6.45 -23.37 22.19
C ALA A 556 6.57 -24.77 22.81
N TYR A 557 5.82 -25.01 23.88
CA TYR A 557 5.65 -26.32 24.49
C TYR A 557 4.32 -26.92 24.03
N ILE A 558 4.30 -28.18 23.62
CA ILE A 558 3.10 -28.87 23.14
C ILE A 558 2.95 -30.20 23.89
N ALA A 559 1.84 -30.37 24.61
CA ALA A 559 1.51 -31.64 25.22
C ALA A 559 0.88 -32.57 24.18
N ARG A 560 1.68 -33.47 23.60
CA ARG A 560 1.25 -34.31 22.47
C ARG A 560 0.58 -35.62 22.88
N GLY A 561 0.69 -36.04 24.14
CA GLY A 561 0.22 -37.34 24.59
C GLY A 561 0.75 -38.47 23.69
N GLU A 562 -0.16 -39.28 23.17
CA GLU A 562 0.15 -40.36 22.22
C GLU A 562 0.11 -39.91 20.75
N THR A 563 -0.33 -38.68 20.46
CA THR A 563 -0.42 -38.16 19.09
C THR A 563 0.97 -38.14 18.45
N PRO A 564 1.15 -38.75 17.26
CA PRO A 564 2.40 -38.68 16.51
C PRO A 564 2.50 -37.27 15.92
N LEU A 565 3.33 -36.44 16.57
CA LEU A 565 3.59 -35.06 16.17
C LEU A 565 5.10 -34.84 16.32
N THR A 566 5.70 -34.23 15.31
CA THR A 566 7.10 -33.77 15.31
C THR A 566 7.18 -32.23 15.35
N PRO A 567 8.31 -31.63 15.77
CA PRO A 567 8.55 -30.20 15.66
C PRO A 567 8.31 -29.65 14.24
N GLU A 568 8.73 -30.39 13.20
CA GLU A 568 8.56 -30.01 11.80
C GLU A 568 7.09 -29.97 11.37
N GLU A 569 6.29 -30.94 11.81
CA GLU A 569 4.85 -30.96 11.54
C GLU A 569 4.12 -29.82 12.25
N ALA A 570 4.45 -29.56 13.51
CA ALA A 570 3.90 -28.44 14.26
C ALA A 570 4.25 -27.08 13.63
N HIS A 571 5.51 -26.91 13.20
CA HIS A 571 5.95 -25.69 12.51
C HIS A 571 5.25 -25.51 11.16
N ARG A 572 5.19 -26.55 10.34
CA ARG A 572 4.51 -26.51 9.04
C ARG A 572 3.02 -26.18 9.20
N ALA A 573 2.36 -26.80 10.17
CA ALA A 573 0.95 -26.55 10.45
C ALA A 573 0.71 -25.11 10.90
N LEU A 574 1.54 -24.57 11.80
CA LEU A 574 1.44 -23.17 12.23
C LEU A 574 1.65 -22.22 11.05
N THR A 575 2.75 -22.36 10.31
CA THR A 575 3.11 -21.46 9.20
C THR A 575 2.03 -21.43 8.12
N ALA A 576 1.32 -22.53 7.88
CA ALA A 576 0.18 -22.57 6.97
C ALA A 576 -1.01 -21.70 7.44
N LEU A 577 -1.16 -21.50 8.76
CA LEU A 577 -2.23 -20.67 9.33
C LEU A 577 -1.82 -19.21 9.53
N ILE A 578 -0.52 -18.88 9.65
CA ILE A 578 -0.03 -17.52 9.93
C ILE A 578 -0.66 -16.45 9.00
N PRO A 579 -0.75 -16.63 7.67
CA PRO A 579 -1.36 -15.63 6.79
C PRO A 579 -2.83 -15.28 7.14
N ALA A 580 -3.55 -16.19 7.81
CA ALA A 580 -4.93 -16.02 8.23
C ALA A 580 -5.09 -15.82 9.75
N ALA A 581 -4.01 -15.95 10.53
CA ALA A 581 -4.05 -16.01 11.99
C ALA A 581 -4.32 -14.66 12.67
N GLY A 582 -4.34 -13.56 11.90
CA GLY A 582 -4.38 -12.20 12.43
C GLY A 582 -2.98 -11.72 12.84
N SER A 583 -2.92 -10.53 13.45
CA SER A 583 -1.65 -9.86 13.73
C SER A 583 -0.93 -10.38 14.98
N GLY A 584 0.39 -10.19 15.01
CA GLY A 584 1.21 -10.50 16.17
C GLY A 584 1.52 -12.00 16.36
N VAL A 585 1.39 -12.79 15.29
CA VAL A 585 1.77 -14.20 15.27
C VAL A 585 3.15 -14.36 14.61
N LEU A 586 4.08 -14.96 15.36
CA LEU A 586 5.42 -15.31 14.90
C LEU A 586 5.67 -16.80 15.23
N ALA A 587 6.18 -17.55 14.27
CA ALA A 587 6.49 -18.96 14.45
C ALA A 587 7.64 -19.12 15.46
N PRO A 588 7.46 -19.94 16.50
CA PRO A 588 8.52 -20.28 17.45
C PRO A 588 9.85 -20.66 16.79
N ARG A 589 10.96 -20.28 17.43
CA ARG A 589 12.29 -20.76 17.05
C ARG A 589 12.60 -22.12 17.65
N ARG A 590 11.85 -22.53 18.67
CA ARG A 590 11.95 -23.83 19.33
C ARG A 590 10.57 -24.39 19.64
N TYR A 591 10.38 -25.67 19.35
CA TYR A 591 9.21 -26.47 19.71
C TYR A 591 9.68 -27.59 20.64
N VAL A 592 9.01 -27.77 21.77
CA VAL A 592 9.29 -28.78 22.79
C VAL A 592 8.04 -29.63 22.98
N LEU A 593 8.14 -30.92 22.68
CA LEU A 593 7.03 -31.86 22.79
C LEU A 593 7.11 -32.61 24.12
N VAL A 594 6.04 -32.60 24.88
CA VAL A 594 5.93 -33.26 26.20
C VAL A 594 4.74 -34.22 26.22
N THR A 595 4.71 -35.14 27.18
CA THR A 595 3.64 -36.15 27.26
C THR A 595 2.31 -35.52 27.66
N ASP A 596 2.25 -34.90 28.84
CA ASP A 596 1.03 -34.36 29.42
C ASP A 596 1.20 -32.88 29.78
N PRO A 597 0.12 -32.08 29.79
CA PRO A 597 0.19 -30.70 30.26
C PRO A 597 0.47 -30.64 31.77
N PRO A 598 0.96 -29.51 32.31
CA PRO A 598 1.16 -29.37 33.75
C PRO A 598 -0.17 -29.46 34.51
N ALA A 599 -0.16 -30.13 35.67
CA ALA A 599 -1.36 -30.29 36.52
C ALA A 599 -1.83 -29.01 37.25
N GLY A 600 -1.12 -27.90 37.06
CA GLY A 600 -1.34 -26.61 37.75
C GLY A 600 -1.59 -25.46 36.77
N PRO A 601 -1.48 -24.19 37.22
CA PRO A 601 -1.70 -23.03 36.36
C PRO A 601 -0.71 -23.00 35.19
N ASP A 602 -1.17 -22.46 34.06
CA ASP A 602 -0.40 -22.34 32.82
C ASP A 602 0.75 -21.32 33.00
N ARG A 603 1.91 -21.82 33.43
CA ARG A 603 3.10 -21.00 33.71
C ARG A 603 4.34 -21.61 33.08
N SER A 604 5.23 -20.77 32.57
CA SER A 604 6.46 -21.20 31.90
C SER A 604 7.33 -22.12 32.76
N ASP A 605 7.39 -21.91 34.08
CA ASP A 605 8.18 -22.73 35.01
C ASP A 605 7.63 -24.16 35.15
N ALA A 606 6.31 -24.34 35.02
CA ALA A 606 5.66 -25.64 35.07
C ALA A 606 5.97 -26.47 33.82
N TRP A 607 5.85 -25.86 32.63
CA TRP A 607 6.15 -26.52 31.35
C TRP A 607 7.62 -26.90 31.21
N ARG A 608 8.55 -26.03 31.64
CA ARG A 608 10.00 -26.29 31.60
C ARG A 608 10.45 -27.52 32.40
N ARG A 609 9.68 -27.91 33.43
CA ARG A 609 10.01 -29.06 34.29
C ARG A 609 9.50 -30.39 33.73
N LEU A 610 8.69 -30.36 32.68
CA LEU A 610 8.16 -31.58 32.06
C LEU A 610 9.25 -32.29 31.27
N LYS A 611 9.14 -33.61 31.17
CA LYS A 611 10.08 -34.42 30.40
C LYS A 611 9.86 -34.18 28.90
N THR A 612 10.88 -33.68 28.21
CA THR A 612 10.90 -33.57 26.75
C THR A 612 10.90 -34.96 26.11
N ILE A 613 9.98 -35.16 25.17
CA ILE A 613 9.94 -36.34 24.30
C ILE A 613 10.75 -36.08 23.03
N ASP A 614 10.55 -34.91 22.44
CA ASP A 614 11.22 -34.47 21.21
C ASP A 614 11.29 -32.94 21.22
N GLU A 615 12.30 -32.37 20.57
CA GLU A 615 12.44 -30.93 20.43
C GLU A 615 13.24 -30.54 19.19
N GLY A 616 12.93 -29.37 18.64
CA GLY A 616 13.62 -28.89 17.46
C GLY A 616 13.16 -27.49 17.06
N THR A 617 13.80 -26.92 16.05
CA THR A 617 13.40 -25.63 15.49
C THR A 617 12.13 -25.74 14.63
N GLY A 618 11.76 -26.96 14.23
CA GLY A 618 10.71 -27.26 13.26
C GLY A 618 11.00 -26.79 11.83
N ARG A 619 12.10 -26.05 11.64
CA ARG A 619 12.64 -25.69 10.33
C ARG A 619 13.67 -26.77 9.99
N GLY A 620 13.37 -27.62 9.01
CA GLY A 620 14.27 -28.72 8.62
C GLY A 620 15.72 -28.23 8.45
N ARG A 621 16.71 -29.10 8.68
CA ARG A 621 18.11 -28.76 8.37
C ARG A 621 18.17 -28.23 6.94
N GLN A 622 18.58 -26.97 6.76
CA GLN A 622 18.91 -26.46 5.42
C GLN A 622 19.94 -27.42 4.82
N VAL A 623 19.56 -28.10 3.75
CA VAL A 623 20.44 -28.94 2.92
C VAL A 623 21.12 -28.06 1.90
#